data_AF-A0A371EE97-F1
#
_entry.id   AF-A0A371EE97-F1
#
_cell.length_a   1.000
_cell.length_b   1.000
_cell.length_c   1.000
_cell.angle_alpha   90.00
_cell.angle_beta   90.00
_cell.angle_gamma   90.00
#
_symmetry.space_group_name_H-M   'P 1'
#
loop_
_entity.id
_entity.type
_entity.pdbx_description
1 polymer ?
#
loop_
_entity_poly.entity_id
_entity_poly.type
_entity_poly.pdbx_seq_one_letter_code
_entity_poly.pdbx_strand_id
1 'polypeptide(L)'
;MPQAEERWHSLEERLRVVEGGSSYELEVEDLCLVSDVGLLAKFKTPEFDKYKGSSCPKVHLAMYYRKMAAYIHNNKILIHCFQDSLTTATLGWYVNLERGRIKTWKDLAEAFLKQYKYNEDMAPDHSRLQGLAKKEQEGFKEYTQ
;
A
#
# COMPACT_ATOMS: atom_id res chain seq x y z
N MET A 1 33.96 24.45 -42.37
CA MET A 1 33.49 23.32 -41.54
C MET A 1 33.44 23.58 -40.02
N PRO A 2 34.25 24.47 -39.39
CA PRO A 2 34.21 24.66 -37.91
C PRO A 2 32.88 25.19 -37.35
N GLN A 3 32.23 26.10 -38.09
CA GLN A 3 31.02 26.79 -37.63
C GLN A 3 29.79 25.87 -37.51
N ALA A 4 29.77 24.74 -38.21
CA ALA A 4 28.68 23.77 -38.12
C ALA A 4 28.76 22.95 -36.82
N GLU A 5 29.99 22.62 -36.39
CA GLU A 5 30.25 21.87 -35.16
C GLU A 5 29.98 22.72 -33.91
N GLU A 6 30.36 23.99 -33.91
CA GLU A 6 30.02 24.93 -32.81
C GLU A 6 28.51 25.12 -32.67
N ARG A 7 27.78 25.21 -33.80
CA ARG A 7 26.32 25.31 -33.79
C ARG A 7 25.68 24.02 -33.29
N TRP A 8 26.25 22.87 -33.65
CA TRP A 8 25.80 21.57 -33.16
C TRP A 8 25.98 21.44 -31.66
N HIS A 9 27.16 21.79 -31.13
CA HIS A 9 27.42 21.79 -29.69
C HIS A 9 26.54 22.78 -28.91
N SER A 10 26.29 23.97 -29.47
CA SER A 10 25.38 24.93 -28.86
C SER A 10 23.93 24.41 -28.81
N LEU A 11 23.51 23.66 -29.83
CA LEU A 11 22.20 23.00 -29.84
C LEU A 11 22.14 21.86 -28.81
N GLU A 12 23.20 21.06 -28.69
CA GLU A 12 23.29 19.99 -27.68
C GLU A 12 23.27 20.54 -26.25
N GLU A 13 23.99 21.63 -25.96
CA GLU A 13 23.93 22.30 -24.65
C GLU A 13 22.53 22.83 -24.35
N ARG A 14 21.90 23.48 -25.33
CA ARG A 14 20.54 24.01 -25.16
C ARG A 14 19.51 22.89 -25.00
N LEU A 15 19.70 21.76 -25.68
CA LEU A 15 18.86 20.57 -25.51
C LEU A 15 19.01 20.02 -24.09
N ARG A 16 20.24 19.90 -23.57
CA ARG A 16 20.52 19.48 -22.18
C ARG A 16 19.86 20.37 -21.13
N VAL A 17 19.84 21.68 -21.36
CA VAL A 17 19.20 22.66 -20.45
C VAL A 17 17.68 22.55 -20.50
N VAL A 18 17.09 22.29 -21.68
CA VAL A 18 15.65 22.10 -21.87
C VAL A 18 15.17 20.73 -21.37
N GLU A 19 16.00 19.70 -21.53
CA GLU A 19 15.79 18.34 -21.00
C GLU A 19 15.99 18.26 -19.48
N GLY A 20 16.36 19.38 -18.83
CA GLY A 20 16.17 19.63 -17.41
C GLY A 20 16.32 18.40 -16.54
N GLY A 21 17.48 17.74 -16.61
CA GLY A 21 17.85 16.64 -15.71
C GLY A 21 16.75 15.61 -15.45
N SER A 22 16.00 15.17 -16.45
CA SER A 22 15.04 14.06 -16.27
C SER A 22 15.61 12.73 -16.77
N SER A 23 16.81 12.40 -16.29
CA SER A 23 16.98 11.03 -15.82
C SER A 23 16.05 10.95 -14.62
N TYR A 24 15.15 9.97 -14.62
CA TYR A 24 14.37 9.56 -13.46
C TYR A 24 15.35 9.13 -12.36
N GLU A 25 16.03 10.09 -11.73
CA GLU A 25 16.91 9.87 -10.60
C GLU A 25 16.00 9.65 -9.39
N LEU A 26 15.36 8.47 -9.41
CA LEU A 26 14.61 7.92 -8.30
C LEU A 26 15.65 7.51 -7.28
N GLU A 27 15.94 8.39 -6.33
CA GLU A 27 16.76 8.02 -5.19
C GLU A 27 16.04 6.92 -4.40
N VAL A 28 16.78 5.96 -3.86
CA VAL A 28 16.21 4.86 -3.06
C VAL A 28 15.38 5.40 -1.89
N GLU A 29 15.80 6.54 -1.37
CA GLU A 29 15.14 7.31 -0.32
C GLU A 29 13.79 7.86 -0.77
N ASP A 30 13.60 8.06 -2.07
CA ASP A 30 12.36 8.54 -2.64
C ASP A 30 11.24 7.49 -2.72
N LEU A 31 11.58 6.21 -2.61
CA LEU A 31 10.62 5.12 -2.74
C LEU A 31 10.13 4.55 -1.39
N CYS A 32 10.76 4.90 -0.27
CA CYS A 32 10.44 4.35 1.05
C CYS A 32 9.76 5.37 1.98
N LEU A 33 8.70 4.96 2.71
CA LEU A 33 8.08 5.84 3.73
C LEU A 33 8.99 6.12 4.94
N VAL A 34 9.98 5.26 5.17
CA VAL A 34 10.91 5.36 6.30
C VAL A 34 12.31 5.09 5.80
N SER A 35 13.21 6.04 6.00
CA SER A 35 14.64 5.88 5.75
C SER A 35 15.35 5.25 6.97
N ASP A 36 16.50 4.60 6.73
CA ASP A 36 17.34 4.02 7.78
C ASP A 36 16.59 2.97 8.64
N VAL A 37 16.09 1.94 7.97
CA VAL A 37 15.61 0.74 8.66
C VAL A 37 16.83 -0.14 8.91
N GLY A 38 17.44 -0.01 10.09
CA GLY A 38 18.50 -0.90 10.56
C GLY A 38 17.96 -2.32 10.70
N LEU A 39 17.91 -3.07 9.59
CA LEU A 39 17.55 -4.48 9.58
C LEU A 39 18.62 -5.24 10.37
N LEU A 40 18.21 -5.82 11.49
CA LEU A 40 19.09 -6.68 12.30
C LEU A 40 19.66 -7.78 11.40
N ALA A 41 20.94 -8.13 11.56
CA ALA A 41 21.62 -9.16 10.74
C ALA A 41 20.95 -10.56 10.77
N LYS A 42 19.95 -10.77 11.64
CA LYS A 42 19.14 -11.99 11.75
C LYS A 42 17.67 -11.77 11.36
N PHE A 43 17.35 -10.65 10.71
CA PHE A 43 15.99 -10.36 10.29
C PHE A 43 15.56 -11.38 9.24
N LYS A 44 14.62 -12.24 9.62
CA LYS A 44 13.91 -13.10 8.68
C LYS A 44 12.64 -12.36 8.27
N THR A 45 12.53 -12.04 6.99
CA THR A 45 11.32 -11.44 6.43
C THR A 45 10.14 -12.37 6.68
N PRO A 46 9.11 -11.94 7.43
CA PRO A 46 7.91 -12.74 7.59
C PRO A 46 7.15 -12.83 6.27
N GLU A 47 6.58 -13.98 5.98
CA GLU A 47 5.70 -14.15 4.83
C GLU A 47 4.29 -13.67 5.21
N PHE A 48 3.72 -12.74 4.43
CA PHE A 48 2.41 -12.15 4.69
C PHE A 48 1.38 -12.60 3.67
N ASP A 49 0.15 -12.81 4.16
CA ASP A 49 -1.01 -12.90 3.29
C ASP A 49 -1.30 -11.50 2.76
N LYS A 50 -1.28 -11.34 1.43
CA LYS A 50 -1.38 -10.02 0.82
C LYS A 50 -2.81 -9.50 0.88
N TYR A 51 -2.98 -8.28 1.38
CA TYR A 51 -4.26 -7.60 1.43
C TYR A 51 -4.68 -7.11 0.05
N LYS A 52 -5.74 -7.72 -0.50
CA LYS A 52 -6.26 -7.42 -1.84
C LYS A 52 -7.24 -6.24 -1.89
N GLY A 53 -7.56 -5.64 -0.74
CA GLY A 53 -8.52 -4.54 -0.68
C GLY A 53 -9.99 -4.95 -0.69
N SER A 54 -10.31 -6.22 -0.42
CA SER A 54 -11.69 -6.73 -0.34
C SER A 54 -12.07 -7.38 0.98
N SER A 55 -11.09 -7.72 1.83
CA SER A 55 -11.33 -8.29 3.17
C SER A 55 -11.41 -7.20 4.25
N CYS A 56 -11.81 -7.58 5.46
CA CYS A 56 -11.88 -6.63 6.59
C CYS A 56 -10.47 -6.12 6.96
N PRO A 57 -10.23 -4.78 6.95
CA PRO A 57 -8.90 -4.22 7.21
C PRO A 57 -8.45 -4.43 8.67
N LYS A 58 -9.37 -4.48 9.63
CA LYS A 58 -9.06 -4.78 11.04
C LYS A 58 -8.50 -6.20 11.21
N VAL A 59 -9.06 -7.18 10.49
CA VAL A 59 -8.58 -8.56 10.52
C VAL A 59 -7.18 -8.65 9.92
N HIS A 60 -6.94 -7.95 8.80
CA HIS A 60 -5.61 -7.87 8.19
C HIS A 60 -4.56 -7.31 9.17
N LEU A 61 -4.86 -6.17 9.82
CA LEU A 61 -3.96 -5.58 10.82
C LEU A 61 -3.67 -6.54 11.98
N ALA A 62 -4.68 -7.26 12.48
CA ALA A 62 -4.50 -8.22 13.56
C ALA A 62 -3.56 -9.38 13.15
N MET A 63 -3.73 -9.92 11.94
CA MET A 63 -2.85 -10.96 11.40
C MET A 63 -1.42 -10.46 11.19
N TYR A 64 -1.28 -9.25 10.65
CA TYR A 64 0.01 -8.59 10.47
C TYR A 64 0.75 -8.43 11.79
N TYR A 65 0.09 -7.88 12.82
CA TYR A 65 0.65 -7.73 14.16
C TYR A 65 1.12 -9.05 14.76
N ARG A 66 0.34 -10.13 14.59
CA ARG A 66 0.71 -11.46 15.07
C ARG A 66 2.02 -11.97 14.43
N LYS A 67 2.20 -11.74 13.12
CA LYS A 67 3.44 -12.09 12.41
C LYS A 67 4.62 -11.19 12.81
N MET A 68 4.35 -9.95 13.20
CA MET A 68 5.34 -8.95 13.62
C MET A 68 5.55 -8.84 15.13
N ALA A 69 5.05 -9.79 15.93
CA ALA A 69 5.03 -9.72 17.40
C ALA A 69 6.40 -9.41 18.03
N ALA A 70 7.49 -9.93 17.46
CA ALA A 70 8.86 -9.68 17.93
C ALA A 70 9.35 -8.23 17.72
N TYR A 71 8.68 -7.45 16.87
CA TYR A 71 9.08 -6.11 16.45
C TYR A 71 8.05 -5.04 16.82
N ILE A 72 7.07 -5.35 17.68
CA ILE A 72 5.93 -4.46 17.99
C ILE A 72 6.33 -3.09 18.53
N HIS A 73 7.54 -2.96 19.08
CA HIS A 73 8.06 -1.70 19.61
C HIS A 73 8.95 -0.93 18.61
N ASN A 74 9.17 -1.48 17.41
CA ASN A 74 9.97 -0.85 16.37
C ASN A 74 9.09 -0.35 15.22
N ASN A 75 8.61 0.90 15.36
CA ASN A 75 7.76 1.55 14.36
C ASN A 75 8.33 1.50 12.94
N LYS A 76 9.65 1.74 12.79
CA LYS A 76 10.30 1.76 11.47
C LYS A 76 10.18 0.42 10.77
N ILE A 77 10.47 -0.68 11.48
CA ILE A 77 10.34 -2.04 10.94
C ILE A 77 8.87 -2.36 10.62
N LEU A 78 7.94 -1.98 11.52
CA LEU A 78 6.52 -2.22 11.29
C LEU A 78 5.99 -1.48 10.06
N ILE A 79 6.38 -0.22 9.84
CA ILE A 79 5.98 0.54 8.66
C ILE A 79 6.61 -0.10 7.41
N HIS A 80 7.92 -0.32 7.43
CA HIS A 80 8.65 -0.87 6.29
C HIS A 80 8.11 -2.22 5.83
N CYS A 81 7.86 -3.16 6.75
CA CYS A 81 7.41 -4.51 6.37
C CYS A 81 5.92 -4.53 5.98
N PHE A 82 5.16 -3.47 6.25
CA PHE A 82 3.74 -3.45 5.93
C PHE A 82 3.49 -3.49 4.42
N GLN A 83 4.38 -2.87 3.63
CA GLN A 83 4.29 -2.88 2.17
C GLN A 83 4.28 -4.30 1.59
N ASP A 84 5.01 -5.24 2.22
CA ASP A 84 5.09 -6.63 1.79
C ASP A 84 3.76 -7.37 1.97
N SER A 85 2.95 -6.91 2.94
CA SER A 85 1.60 -7.39 3.22
C SER A 85 0.53 -6.84 2.27
N LEU A 86 0.90 -6.00 1.30
CA LEU A 86 -0.03 -5.37 0.35
C LEU A 86 0.19 -5.88 -1.08
N THR A 87 -0.75 -5.59 -1.99
CA THR A 87 -0.66 -5.97 -3.39
C THR A 87 -1.45 -5.05 -4.31
N THR A 88 -0.98 -4.86 -5.55
CA THR A 88 -1.67 -4.08 -6.60
C THR A 88 -2.14 -2.71 -6.08
N ALA A 89 -3.44 -2.44 -6.06
CA ALA A 89 -3.99 -1.15 -5.66
C ALA A 89 -3.69 -0.79 -4.20
N THR A 90 -3.58 -1.78 -3.30
CA THR A 90 -3.28 -1.51 -1.89
C THR A 90 -1.83 -1.15 -1.68
N LEU A 91 -0.92 -1.77 -2.44
CA LEU A 91 0.47 -1.36 -2.49
C LEU A 91 0.62 0.02 -3.14
N GLY A 92 -0.12 0.27 -4.24
CA GLY A 92 -0.18 1.56 -4.90
C GLY A 92 -0.62 2.70 -3.97
N TRP A 93 -1.59 2.45 -3.09
CA TRP A 93 -1.96 3.40 -2.04
C TRP A 93 -0.80 3.69 -1.07
N TYR A 94 -0.11 2.64 -0.60
CA TYR A 94 0.98 2.77 0.37
C TYR A 94 2.15 3.61 -0.17
N VAL A 95 2.60 3.35 -1.40
CA VAL A 95 3.72 4.07 -2.02
C VAL A 95 3.42 5.55 -2.26
N ASN A 96 2.14 5.91 -2.36
CA ASN A 96 1.69 7.29 -2.55
C ASN A 96 1.45 8.04 -1.22
N LEU A 97 1.69 7.42 -0.07
CA LEU A 97 1.60 8.11 1.21
C LEU A 97 2.73 9.16 1.34
N GLU A 98 2.38 10.34 1.84
CA GLU A 98 3.35 11.40 2.10
C GLU A 98 4.26 11.00 3.28
N ARG A 99 5.58 10.91 3.05
CA ARG A 99 6.62 10.58 4.06
C ARG A 99 6.45 11.35 5.38
N GLY A 100 6.14 12.65 5.32
CA GLY A 100 5.99 13.49 6.51
C GLY A 100 4.77 13.20 7.37
N ARG A 101 3.75 12.52 6.83
CA ARG A 101 2.48 12.24 7.54
C ARG A 101 2.53 10.97 8.38
N ILE A 102 3.34 9.99 8.00
CA ILE A 102 3.42 8.69 8.67
C ILE A 102 4.71 8.62 9.50
N LYS A 103 4.62 8.95 10.78
CA LYS A 103 5.79 8.97 11.69
C LYS A 103 5.85 7.72 12.58
N THR A 104 4.70 7.15 12.86
CA THR A 104 4.54 5.99 13.72
C THR A 104 3.70 4.92 13.03
N TRP A 105 3.80 3.69 13.52
CA TRP A 105 2.94 2.60 13.07
C TRP A 105 1.45 2.92 13.31
N LYS A 106 1.14 3.64 14.40
CA LYS A 106 -0.23 4.08 14.69
C LYS A 106 -0.78 4.97 13.58
N ASP A 107 0.01 5.93 13.10
CA ASP A 107 -0.40 6.82 12.01
C ASP A 107 -0.72 6.02 10.73
N LEU A 108 0.12 5.03 10.41
CA LEU A 108 -0.09 4.15 9.25
C LEU A 108 -1.35 3.29 9.40
N ALA A 109 -1.54 2.68 10.57
CA ALA A 109 -2.70 1.83 10.83
C ALA A 109 -4.01 2.62 10.75
N GLU A 110 -4.04 3.84 11.30
CA GLU A 110 -5.19 4.74 11.21
C GLU A 110 -5.46 5.17 9.77
N ALA A 111 -4.43 5.54 9.01
CA ALA A 111 -4.55 5.88 7.60
C ALA A 111 -5.10 4.70 6.77
N PHE A 112 -4.60 3.48 7.03
CA PHE A 112 -5.05 2.26 6.38
C PHE A 112 -6.53 1.95 6.68
N LEU A 113 -6.93 2.00 7.95
CA LEU A 113 -8.32 1.79 8.36
C LEU A 113 -9.24 2.84 7.73
N LYS A 114 -8.81 4.10 7.66
CA LYS A 114 -9.59 5.17 7.03
C LYS A 114 -9.73 4.95 5.52
N GLN A 115 -8.66 4.55 4.84
CA GLN A 115 -8.66 4.29 3.40
C GLN A 115 -9.60 3.14 3.03
N TYR A 116 -9.59 2.06 3.81
CA TYR A 116 -10.33 0.83 3.51
C TYR A 116 -11.56 0.63 4.38
N LYS A 117 -12.08 1.69 5.02
CA LYS A 117 -13.22 1.63 5.93
C LYS A 117 -14.45 0.96 5.31
N TYR A 118 -14.74 1.25 4.04
CA TYR A 118 -15.88 0.67 3.31
C TYR A 118 -15.80 -0.86 3.14
N ASN A 119 -14.62 -1.46 3.32
CA ASN A 119 -14.46 -2.91 3.29
C ASN A 119 -14.93 -3.57 4.59
N GLU A 120 -15.13 -2.81 5.67
CA GLU A 120 -15.81 -3.31 6.87
C GLU A 120 -17.30 -3.58 6.56
N ASP A 121 -17.94 -2.75 5.73
CA ASP A 121 -19.37 -2.81 5.41
C ASP A 121 -19.69 -3.82 4.28
N MET A 122 -18.70 -4.12 3.43
CA MET A 122 -18.80 -5.06 2.31
C MET A 122 -18.40 -6.49 2.68
N ALA A 123 -17.71 -6.71 3.79
CA ALA A 123 -17.59 -8.05 4.35
C ALA A 123 -19.02 -8.55 4.60
N PRO A 124 -19.42 -9.72 4.09
CA PRO A 124 -20.76 -10.24 4.34
C PRO A 124 -20.88 -10.47 5.84
N ASP A 125 -21.49 -9.51 6.53
CA ASP A 125 -21.89 -9.70 7.90
C ASP A 125 -22.90 -10.86 7.91
N HIS A 126 -22.77 -11.72 8.92
CA HIS A 126 -23.63 -12.89 9.09
C HIS A 126 -25.12 -12.50 9.08
N SER A 127 -25.43 -11.27 9.51
CA SER A 127 -26.75 -10.64 9.45
C SER A 127 -27.31 -10.49 8.02
N ARG A 128 -26.47 -10.06 7.05
CA ARG A 128 -26.87 -9.93 5.63
C ARG A 128 -27.08 -11.28 4.98
N LEU A 129 -26.24 -12.27 5.31
CA LEU A 129 -26.42 -13.64 4.84
C LEU A 129 -27.72 -14.26 5.35
N GLN A 130 -28.07 -14.06 6.63
CA GLN A 130 -29.36 -14.52 7.17
C GLN A 130 -30.56 -13.83 6.51
N GLY A 131 -30.46 -12.53 6.20
CA GLY A 131 -31.52 -11.80 5.50
C GLY A 131 -31.76 -12.29 4.08
N LEU A 132 -30.70 -12.66 3.35
CA LEU A 132 -30.80 -13.26 2.02
C LEU A 132 -31.36 -14.69 2.08
N ALA A 133 -30.90 -15.50 3.04
CA ALA A 133 -31.39 -16.87 3.23
C ALA A 133 -32.89 -16.92 3.60
N LYS A 134 -33.36 -15.96 4.41
CA LYS A 134 -34.80 -15.83 4.72
C LYS A 134 -35.62 -15.42 3.49
N LYS A 135 -35.13 -14.49 2.67
CA LYS A 135 -35.80 -14.09 1.43
C LYS A 135 -35.90 -15.22 0.40
N GLU A 136 -34.89 -16.08 0.29
CA GLU A 136 -34.99 -17.28 -0.57
C GLU A 136 -36.04 -18.27 -0.07
N GLN A 137 -36.20 -18.45 1.25
CA GLN A 137 -37.26 -19.31 1.79
C GLN A 137 -38.67 -18.70 1.66
N GLU A 138 -38.79 -17.37 1.70
CA GLU A 138 -40.07 -16.68 1.53
C GLU A 138 -40.57 -16.68 0.07
N GLY A 139 -39.66 -16.70 -0.91
CA GLY A 139 -40.00 -16.79 -2.35
C GLY A 139 -40.50 -18.16 -2.82
N PHE A 140 -40.45 -19.19 -1.98
CA PHE A 140 -40.88 -20.56 -2.31
C PHE A 140 -42.29 -20.91 -1.80
N LYS A 141 -43.03 -19.96 -1.22
CA LYS A 141 -44.39 -20.18 -0.67
C LYS A 141 -45.54 -19.66 -1.54
N GLU A 142 -45.30 -19.36 -2.81
CA GLU A 142 -46.37 -19.18 -3.78
C GLU A 142 -46.56 -20.48 -4.57
N TYR A 143 -47.82 -20.89 -4.68
CA TYR A 143 -48.35 -22.07 -5.39
C TYR A 143 -48.35 -23.40 -4.63
N THR A 144 -49.28 -23.55 -3.70
CA THR A 144 -50.17 -24.74 -3.70
C THR A 144 -51.62 -24.29 -3.49
N GLN A 145 -52.50 -25.04 -4.14
CA GLN A 145 -53.83 -24.74 -4.70
C GLN A 145 -54.94 -24.46 -3.67
#